data_AF-A0A7C3GA90-F1
#
_entry.id   AF-A0A7C3GA90-F1
#
_cell.length_a   1.000
_cell.length_b   1.000
_cell.length_c   1.000
_cell.angle_alpha   90.00
_cell.angle_beta   90.00
_cell.angle_gamma   90.00
#
_symmetry.space_group_name_H-M   'P 1'
#
loop_
_entity.id
_entity.type
_entity.pdbx_description
1 polymer ?
#
loop_
_entity_poly.entity_id
_entity_poly.type
_entity_poly.pdbx_seq_one_letter_code
_entity_poly.pdbx_strand_id
1 'polypeptide(L)'
;MVWIYFLIGFLLGWLVEWVLDIFYWRSACRRKEAELAEGRKRSLDLQAKLDAAERGLLEQKENAKRLAEENEELRRSLTEAKKRAEALQTELDQLREQNARLGAEIQTLSGRLAELEASEEELQETKRRLAAAREEVRQTEAELEAAQKALPPDDLQVIEGIGPKIKEVLSRHGIRTFKQLAETPVERLREILAQAGERFRLADPATWPKQAKLAAERRWEELKKLQARLKGGREPKGDEA
;
A
#
# COMPACT_ATOMS: atom_id res chain seq x y z
N MET A 1 -40.39 -81.70 -125.52
CA MET A 1 -39.58 -82.21 -124.39
C MET A 1 -38.20 -81.54 -124.22
N VAL A 2 -37.54 -81.02 -125.26
CA VAL A 2 -36.17 -80.43 -125.18
C VAL A 2 -36.07 -79.14 -124.34
N TRP A 3 -37.11 -78.30 -124.32
CA TRP A 3 -37.12 -77.01 -123.60
C TRP A 3 -37.00 -77.15 -122.08
N ILE A 4 -37.37 -78.32 -121.51
CA ILE A 4 -37.30 -78.59 -120.07
C ILE A 4 -35.85 -78.59 -119.58
N TYR A 5 -34.90 -79.13 -120.36
CA TYR A 5 -33.49 -79.19 -119.98
C TYR A 5 -32.81 -77.82 -119.99
N PHE A 6 -33.16 -76.94 -120.94
CA PHE A 6 -32.68 -75.55 -120.95
C PHE A 6 -33.20 -74.76 -119.75
N LEU A 7 -34.46 -74.95 -119.37
CA LEU A 7 -35.06 -74.31 -118.21
C LEU A 7 -34.43 -74.82 -116.90
N ILE A 8 -34.18 -76.13 -116.80
CA ILE A 8 -33.48 -76.75 -115.67
C ILE A 8 -32.04 -76.25 -115.55
N GLY A 9 -31.29 -76.16 -116.66
CA GLY A 9 -29.92 -75.64 -116.64
C GLY A 9 -29.84 -74.16 -116.24
N PHE A 10 -30.78 -73.35 -116.71
CA PHE A 10 -30.91 -71.94 -116.29
C PHE A 10 -31.25 -71.84 -114.79
N LEU A 11 -32.19 -72.63 -114.30
CA LEU A 11 -32.54 -72.67 -112.87
C LEU A 11 -31.39 -73.17 -112.00
N LEU A 12 -30.61 -74.17 -112.46
CA LEU A 12 -29.42 -74.67 -111.78
C LEU A 12 -28.29 -73.63 -111.74
N GLY A 13 -28.03 -72.96 -112.85
CA GLY A 13 -27.05 -71.86 -112.90
C GLY A 13 -27.46 -70.70 -112.01
N TRP A 14 -28.73 -70.29 -112.09
CA TRP A 14 -29.31 -69.28 -111.23
C TRP A 14 -29.26 -69.68 -109.74
N LEU A 15 -29.52 -70.95 -109.42
CA LEU A 15 -29.43 -71.47 -108.06
C LEU A 15 -27.99 -71.46 -107.53
N VAL A 16 -27.01 -71.86 -108.34
CA VAL A 16 -25.59 -71.84 -107.96
C VAL A 16 -25.10 -70.41 -107.75
N GLU A 17 -25.45 -69.49 -108.65
CA GLU A 17 -25.13 -68.06 -108.51
C GLU A 17 -25.81 -67.46 -107.27
N TRP A 18 -27.08 -67.79 -107.03
CA TRP A 18 -27.83 -67.38 -105.84
C TRP A 18 -27.22 -67.93 -104.55
N VAL A 19 -26.76 -69.19 -104.55
CA VAL A 19 -26.05 -69.81 -103.42
C VAL A 19 -24.72 -69.11 -103.17
N LEU A 20 -23.92 -68.83 -104.20
CA LEU A 20 -22.65 -68.13 -104.07
C LEU A 20 -22.85 -66.68 -103.58
N ASP A 21 -23.81 -65.95 -104.11
CA ASP A 21 -24.12 -64.58 -103.68
C ASP A 21 -24.60 -64.54 -102.21
N ILE A 22 -25.47 -65.45 -101.81
CA ILE A 22 -25.97 -65.52 -100.43
C ILE A 22 -24.91 -66.00 -99.44
N PHE A 23 -24.21 -67.08 -99.74
CA PHE A 23 -23.28 -67.65 -98.78
C PHE A 23 -21.95 -66.91 -98.76
N TYR A 24 -21.45 -66.42 -99.89
CA TYR A 24 -20.18 -65.73 -99.94
C TYR A 24 -20.34 -64.23 -99.75
N TRP A 25 -21.03 -63.54 -100.66
CA TRP A 25 -21.10 -62.07 -100.63
C TRP A 25 -21.96 -61.55 -99.47
N ARG A 26 -23.18 -62.06 -99.27
CA ARG A 26 -24.03 -61.63 -98.14
C ARG A 26 -23.48 -62.06 -96.79
N SER A 27 -22.87 -63.25 -96.66
CA SER A 27 -22.25 -63.63 -95.38
C SER A 27 -20.96 -62.88 -95.10
N ALA A 28 -20.13 -62.58 -96.10
CA ALA A 28 -18.94 -61.75 -95.93
C ALA A 28 -19.31 -60.30 -95.57
N CYS A 29 -20.35 -59.72 -96.20
CA CYS A 29 -20.89 -58.41 -95.80
C CYS A 29 -21.44 -58.44 -94.38
N ARG A 30 -22.22 -59.46 -93.99
CA ARG A 30 -22.71 -59.62 -92.60
C ARG A 30 -21.57 -59.70 -91.58
N ARG A 31 -20.46 -60.37 -91.91
CA ARG A 31 -19.27 -60.42 -91.03
C ARG A 31 -18.63 -59.05 -90.86
N LYS A 32 -18.40 -58.31 -91.96
CA LYS A 32 -17.85 -56.94 -91.90
C LYS A 32 -18.80 -55.97 -91.19
N GLU A 33 -20.10 -56.09 -91.39
CA GLU A 33 -21.11 -55.31 -90.68
C GLU A 33 -21.13 -55.63 -89.18
N ALA A 34 -20.98 -56.90 -88.80
CA ALA A 34 -20.85 -57.30 -87.40
C ALA A 34 -19.56 -56.76 -86.77
N GLU A 35 -18.43 -56.82 -87.46
CA GLU A 35 -17.16 -56.23 -87.02
C GLU A 35 -17.25 -54.70 -86.86
N LEU A 36 -17.88 -54.00 -87.82
CA LEU A 36 -18.14 -52.56 -87.72
C LEU A 36 -19.11 -52.22 -86.58
N ALA A 37 -20.15 -53.03 -86.36
CA ALA A 37 -21.09 -52.85 -85.26
C ALA A 37 -20.43 -53.09 -83.91
N GLU A 38 -19.55 -54.09 -83.79
CA GLU A 38 -18.78 -54.35 -82.59
C GLU A 38 -17.76 -53.24 -82.32
N GLY A 39 -17.06 -52.77 -83.36
CA GLY A 39 -16.16 -51.61 -83.28
C GLY A 39 -16.88 -50.35 -82.82
N ARG A 40 -18.09 -50.08 -83.35
CA ARG A 40 -18.94 -48.95 -82.90
C ARG A 40 -19.36 -49.11 -81.45
N LYS A 41 -19.78 -50.30 -81.01
CA LYS A 41 -20.11 -50.57 -79.61
C LYS A 41 -18.91 -50.34 -78.69
N ARG A 42 -17.73 -50.83 -79.05
CA ARG A 42 -16.49 -50.59 -78.31
C ARG A 42 -16.15 -49.10 -78.25
N SER A 43 -16.31 -48.37 -79.35
CA SER A 43 -16.10 -46.92 -79.39
C SER A 43 -17.07 -46.17 -78.46
N LEU A 44 -18.35 -46.59 -78.41
CA LEU A 44 -19.35 -46.00 -77.51
C LEU A 44 -19.07 -46.32 -76.05
N ASP A 45 -18.68 -47.56 -75.73
CA ASP A 45 -18.30 -47.98 -74.38
C ASP A 45 -17.04 -47.21 -73.89
N LEU A 46 -16.05 -47.05 -74.76
CA LEU A 46 -14.86 -46.23 -74.48
C LEU A 46 -15.23 -44.77 -74.25
N GLN A 47 -16.12 -44.20 -75.07
CA GLN A 47 -16.61 -42.84 -74.86
C GLN A 47 -17.34 -42.71 -73.52
N ALA A 48 -18.24 -43.64 -73.19
CA ALA A 48 -18.96 -43.62 -71.92
C ALA A 48 -18.01 -43.74 -70.70
N LYS A 49 -16.95 -44.56 -70.81
CA LYS A 49 -15.90 -44.67 -69.80
C LYS A 49 -15.06 -43.40 -69.68
N LEU A 50 -14.73 -42.76 -70.81
CA LEU A 50 -14.03 -41.48 -70.83
C LEU A 50 -14.88 -40.41 -70.13
N ASP A 51 -16.15 -40.27 -70.50
CA ASP A 51 -17.07 -39.31 -69.89
C ASP A 51 -17.24 -39.57 -68.37
N ALA A 52 -17.29 -40.83 -67.95
CA ALA A 52 -17.36 -41.20 -66.54
C ALA A 52 -16.08 -40.85 -65.77
N ALA A 53 -14.91 -41.09 -66.38
CA ALA A 53 -13.62 -40.72 -65.81
C ALA A 53 -13.46 -39.19 -65.73
N GLU A 54 -13.91 -38.46 -66.74
CA GLU A 54 -13.91 -36.98 -66.76
C GLU A 54 -14.81 -36.40 -65.65
N ARG A 55 -16.01 -36.96 -65.46
CA ARG A 55 -16.88 -36.59 -64.33
C ARG A 55 -16.22 -36.86 -62.98
N GLY A 56 -15.60 -38.02 -62.82
CA GLY A 56 -14.88 -38.37 -61.59
C GLY A 56 -13.69 -37.43 -61.32
N LEU A 57 -12.96 -37.04 -62.37
CA LEU A 57 -11.86 -36.08 -62.26
C LEU A 57 -12.37 -34.68 -61.87
N LEU A 58 -13.51 -34.25 -62.39
CA LEU A 58 -14.13 -32.98 -62.04
C LEU A 58 -14.54 -32.96 -60.56
N GLU A 59 -15.23 -34.00 -60.10
CA GLU A 59 -15.61 -34.15 -58.70
C GLU A 59 -14.39 -34.15 -57.77
N GLN A 60 -13.31 -34.85 -58.13
CA GLN A 60 -12.06 -34.82 -57.37
C GLN A 60 -11.43 -33.42 -57.34
N LYS A 61 -11.46 -32.68 -58.45
CA LYS A 61 -10.96 -31.30 -58.49
C LYS A 61 -11.79 -30.36 -57.61
N GLU A 62 -13.12 -30.50 -57.62
CA GLU A 62 -14.00 -29.70 -56.76
C GLU A 62 -13.79 -30.02 -55.27
N ASN A 63 -13.69 -31.31 -54.92
CA ASN A 63 -13.36 -31.73 -53.56
C ASN A 63 -11.99 -31.24 -53.11
N ALA A 64 -10.97 -31.31 -53.97
CA ALA A 64 -9.63 -30.78 -53.68
C ALA A 64 -9.66 -29.27 -53.46
N LYS A 65 -10.46 -28.54 -54.24
CA LYS A 65 -10.66 -27.09 -54.06
C LYS A 65 -11.34 -26.78 -52.73
N ARG A 66 -12.42 -27.49 -52.38
CA ARG A 66 -13.11 -27.31 -51.09
C ARG A 66 -12.17 -27.57 -49.91
N LEU A 67 -11.39 -28.66 -49.96
CA LEU A 67 -10.40 -28.97 -48.94
C LEU A 67 -9.29 -27.92 -48.85
N ALA A 68 -8.88 -27.31 -49.97
CA ALA A 68 -7.91 -26.22 -49.96
C ALA A 68 -8.47 -24.97 -49.27
N GLU A 69 -9.72 -24.62 -49.54
CA GLU A 69 -10.43 -23.50 -48.91
C GLU A 69 -10.60 -23.75 -47.39
N GLU A 70 -11.06 -24.93 -47.00
CA GLU A 70 -11.18 -25.35 -45.59
C GLU A 70 -9.81 -25.29 -44.86
N ASN A 71 -8.74 -25.77 -45.51
CA ASN A 71 -7.39 -25.69 -44.94
C ASN A 71 -6.91 -24.25 -44.77
N GLU A 72 -7.24 -23.36 -45.70
CA GLU A 72 -6.90 -21.94 -45.59
C GLU A 72 -7.65 -21.29 -44.42
N GLU A 73 -8.94 -21.57 -44.27
CA GLU A 73 -9.75 -21.10 -43.16
C GLU A 73 -9.22 -21.62 -41.81
N LEU A 74 -8.89 -22.90 -41.72
CA LEU A 74 -8.28 -23.50 -40.53
C LEU A 74 -6.92 -22.88 -40.19
N ARG A 75 -6.12 -22.53 -41.20
CA ARG A 75 -4.85 -21.80 -40.98
C ARG A 75 -5.10 -20.41 -40.43
N ARG A 76 -6.09 -19.69 -40.97
CA ARG A 76 -6.47 -18.36 -40.46
C ARG A 76 -6.95 -18.45 -39.02
N SER A 77 -7.87 -19.36 -38.70
CA SER A 77 -8.37 -19.55 -37.32
C SER A 77 -7.25 -19.97 -36.36
N LEU A 78 -6.31 -20.82 -36.79
CA LEU A 78 -5.14 -21.18 -36.00
C LEU A 78 -4.25 -19.96 -35.72
N THR A 79 -4.02 -19.09 -36.70
CA THR A 79 -3.23 -17.87 -36.49
C THR A 79 -3.91 -16.91 -35.53
N GLU A 80 -5.23 -16.77 -35.60
CA GLU A 80 -6.01 -15.95 -34.66
C GLU A 80 -5.99 -16.53 -33.25
N ALA A 81 -6.17 -17.84 -33.12
CA ALA A 81 -6.11 -18.53 -31.83
C ALA A 81 -4.73 -18.40 -31.19
N LYS A 82 -3.64 -18.51 -31.97
CA LYS A 82 -2.27 -18.27 -31.49
C LYS A 82 -2.08 -16.85 -30.98
N LYS A 83 -2.52 -15.84 -31.75
CA LYS A 83 -2.47 -14.43 -31.32
C LYS A 83 -3.25 -14.20 -30.02
N ARG A 84 -4.43 -14.81 -29.87
CA ARG A 84 -5.22 -14.75 -28.64
C ARG A 84 -4.48 -15.40 -27.46
N ALA A 85 -3.85 -16.55 -27.68
CA ALA A 85 -3.07 -17.22 -26.65
C ALA A 85 -1.86 -16.37 -26.20
N GLU A 86 -1.16 -15.74 -27.14
CA GLU A 86 -0.05 -14.81 -26.85
C GLU A 86 -0.53 -13.57 -26.08
N ALA A 87 -1.68 -13.01 -26.45
CA ALA A 87 -2.28 -11.89 -25.73
C ALA A 87 -2.65 -12.26 -24.29
N LEU A 88 -3.31 -13.41 -24.10
CA LEU A 88 -3.66 -13.93 -22.78
C LEU A 88 -2.42 -14.25 -21.93
N GLN A 89 -1.37 -14.78 -22.56
CA GLN A 89 -0.10 -15.05 -21.88
C GLN A 89 0.52 -13.74 -21.35
N THR A 90 0.49 -12.69 -22.18
CA THR A 90 0.97 -11.35 -21.79
C THR A 90 0.15 -10.78 -20.62
N GLU A 91 -1.17 -10.91 -20.66
CA GLU A 91 -2.06 -10.48 -19.57
C GLU A 91 -1.80 -11.25 -18.27
N LEU A 92 -1.61 -12.57 -18.35
CA LEU A 92 -1.24 -13.40 -17.20
C LEU A 92 0.09 -12.95 -16.57
N ASP A 93 1.08 -12.62 -17.39
CA ASP A 93 2.38 -12.18 -16.89
C ASP A 93 2.29 -10.78 -16.25
N GLN A 94 1.48 -9.88 -16.81
CA GLN A 94 1.15 -8.59 -16.18
C GLN A 94 0.45 -8.75 -14.84
N LEU A 95 -0.55 -9.63 -14.74
CA LEU A 95 -1.27 -9.89 -13.49
C LEU A 95 -0.36 -10.53 -12.43
N ARG A 96 0.56 -11.42 -12.84
CA ARG A 96 1.57 -11.99 -11.94
C ARG A 96 2.51 -10.93 -11.40
N GLU A 97 2.97 -10.02 -12.25
CA GLU A 97 3.82 -8.91 -11.83
C GLU A 97 3.08 -7.96 -10.87
N GLN A 98 1.82 -7.64 -11.16
CA GLN A 98 0.97 -6.85 -10.26
C GLN A 98 0.78 -7.53 -8.89
N ASN A 99 0.49 -8.82 -8.87
CA ASN A 99 0.37 -9.57 -7.62
C ASN A 99 1.69 -9.61 -6.83
N ALA A 100 2.83 -9.74 -7.51
CA ALA A 100 4.13 -9.68 -6.84
C ALA A 100 4.40 -8.29 -6.23
N ARG A 101 4.07 -7.20 -6.96
CA ARG A 101 4.18 -5.82 -6.47
C ARG A 101 3.31 -5.58 -5.25
N LEU A 102 2.02 -5.97 -5.31
CA LEU A 102 1.10 -5.85 -4.19
C LEU A 102 1.57 -6.68 -2.98
N GLY A 103 2.11 -7.87 -3.21
CA GLY A 103 2.72 -8.69 -2.15
C GLY A 103 3.88 -8.00 -1.45
N ALA A 104 4.77 -7.35 -2.20
CA ALA A 104 5.89 -6.58 -1.63
C ALA A 104 5.41 -5.32 -0.88
N GLU A 105 4.36 -4.65 -1.38
CA GLU A 105 3.76 -3.50 -0.69
C GLU A 105 3.11 -3.92 0.63
N ILE A 106 2.37 -5.03 0.65
CA ILE A 106 1.79 -5.61 1.87
C ILE A 106 2.88 -5.93 2.89
N GLN A 107 3.98 -6.56 2.48
CA GLN A 107 5.12 -6.84 3.36
C GLN A 107 5.70 -5.55 3.96
N THR A 108 5.90 -4.53 3.12
CA THR A 108 6.42 -3.23 3.55
C THR A 108 5.49 -2.57 4.57
N LEU A 109 4.19 -2.52 4.28
CA LEU A 109 3.19 -1.94 5.18
C LEU A 109 3.09 -2.72 6.50
N SER A 110 3.16 -4.05 6.45
CA SER A 110 3.16 -4.88 7.66
C SER A 110 4.38 -4.61 8.55
N GLY A 111 5.56 -4.40 7.96
CA GLY A 111 6.77 -4.01 8.69
C GLY A 111 6.63 -2.64 9.35
N ARG A 112 6.11 -1.65 8.61
CA ARG A 112 5.86 -0.30 9.15
C ARG A 112 4.81 -0.30 10.27
N LEU A 113 3.81 -1.17 10.19
CA LEU A 113 2.82 -1.33 11.25
C LEU A 113 3.47 -1.86 12.53
N ALA A 114 4.30 -2.91 12.43
CA ALA A 114 5.04 -3.45 13.58
C ALA A 114 5.99 -2.42 14.21
N GLU A 115 6.67 -1.60 13.38
CA GLU A 115 7.50 -0.49 13.88
C GLU A 115 6.69 0.57 14.62
N LEU A 116 5.50 0.92 14.12
CA LEU A 116 4.61 1.88 14.77
C LEU A 116 4.04 1.34 16.08
N GLU A 117 3.64 0.06 16.12
CA GLU A 117 3.17 -0.60 17.33
C GLU A 117 4.26 -0.61 18.41
N ALA A 118 5.50 -0.96 18.06
CA ALA A 118 6.63 -0.90 18.98
C ALA A 118 6.89 0.53 19.50
N SER A 119 6.85 1.53 18.61
CA SER A 119 7.02 2.94 19.02
C SER A 119 5.87 3.43 19.91
N GLU A 120 4.65 2.96 19.69
CA GLU A 120 3.51 3.29 20.54
C GLU A 120 3.66 2.69 21.95
N GLU A 121 4.13 1.44 22.06
CA GLU A 121 4.44 0.81 23.35
C GLU A 121 5.50 1.58 24.13
N GLU A 122 6.60 1.98 23.48
CA GLU A 122 7.64 2.81 24.08
C GLU A 122 7.09 4.17 24.53
N LEU A 123 6.21 4.79 23.73
CA LEU A 123 5.57 6.05 24.10
C LEU A 123 4.64 5.89 25.32
N GLN A 124 3.91 4.78 25.40
CA GLN A 124 3.06 4.48 26.56
C GLN A 124 3.90 4.26 27.82
N GLU A 125 5.01 3.54 27.72
CA GLU A 125 5.91 3.32 28.85
C GLU A 125 6.54 4.63 29.31
N THR A 126 7.06 5.45 28.39
CA THR A 126 7.64 6.75 28.74
C THR A 126 6.61 7.69 29.38
N LYS A 127 5.36 7.69 28.90
CA LYS A 127 4.25 8.43 29.54
C LYS A 127 3.99 7.96 30.96
N ARG A 128 3.98 6.64 31.22
CA ARG A 128 3.81 6.08 32.57
C ARG A 128 4.95 6.47 33.50
N ARG A 129 6.20 6.36 33.03
CA ARG A 129 7.38 6.79 33.79
C ARG A 129 7.34 8.27 34.11
N LEU A 130 6.96 9.11 33.15
CA LEU A 130 6.81 10.54 33.36
C LEU A 130 5.70 10.88 34.37
N ALA A 131 4.57 10.17 34.32
CA ALA A 131 3.50 10.34 35.29
C ALA A 131 3.94 9.96 36.72
N ALA A 132 4.66 8.85 36.87
CA ALA A 132 5.22 8.43 38.16
C ALA A 132 6.23 9.45 38.70
N ALA A 133 7.18 9.90 37.86
CA ALA A 133 8.18 10.90 38.24
C ALA A 133 7.53 12.24 38.65
N ARG A 134 6.46 12.66 37.98
CA ARG A 134 5.71 13.86 38.36
C ARG A 134 5.04 13.73 39.73
N GLU A 135 4.51 12.56 40.04
CA GLU A 135 3.90 12.29 41.34
C GLU A 135 4.96 12.27 42.46
N GLU A 136 6.13 11.64 42.22
CA GLU A 136 7.26 11.66 43.15
C GLU A 136 7.74 13.09 43.42
N VAL A 137 7.90 13.91 42.37
CA VAL A 137 8.24 15.33 42.54
C VAL A 137 7.19 16.04 43.39
N ARG A 138 5.90 15.84 43.12
CA ARG A 138 4.83 16.46 43.92
C ARG A 138 4.89 16.04 45.40
N GLN A 139 5.18 14.77 45.67
CA GLN A 139 5.31 14.26 47.04
C GLN A 139 6.53 14.87 47.74
N THR A 140 7.69 14.90 47.09
CA THR A 140 8.90 15.50 47.66
C THR A 140 8.75 17.01 47.91
N GLU A 141 8.05 17.73 47.02
CA GLU A 141 7.71 19.15 47.23
C GLU A 141 6.80 19.33 48.45
N ALA A 142 5.77 18.51 48.60
CA ALA A 142 4.86 18.56 49.74
C ALA A 142 5.56 18.20 51.07
N GLU A 143 6.43 17.19 51.06
CA GLU A 143 7.25 16.81 52.22
C GLU A 143 8.22 17.93 52.60
N LEU A 144 8.88 18.55 51.61
CA LEU A 144 9.76 19.68 51.83
C LEU A 144 9.01 20.87 52.42
N GLU A 145 7.82 21.18 51.90
CA GLU A 145 6.98 22.25 52.43
C GLU A 145 6.53 21.97 53.87
N ALA A 146 6.13 20.73 54.17
CA ALA A 146 5.75 20.30 55.51
C ALA A 146 6.95 20.37 56.48
N ALA A 147 8.13 19.90 56.06
CA ALA A 147 9.35 19.98 56.84
C ALA A 147 9.77 21.42 57.13
N GLN A 148 9.65 22.32 56.15
CA GLN A 148 9.91 23.75 56.33
C GLN A 148 8.93 24.40 57.33
N LYS A 149 7.64 24.02 57.31
CA LYS A 149 6.65 24.50 58.28
C LYS A 149 6.86 23.95 59.69
N ALA A 150 7.45 22.76 59.82
CA ALA A 150 7.72 22.11 61.10
C ALA A 150 9.00 22.60 61.80
N LEU A 151 9.82 23.44 61.14
CA LEU A 151 11.01 24.01 61.77
C LEU A 151 10.63 24.84 63.02
N PRO A 152 11.39 24.71 64.12
CA PRO A 152 11.16 25.54 65.30
C PRO A 152 11.31 27.03 64.93
N PRO A 153 10.47 27.91 65.49
CA PRO A 153 10.53 29.34 65.19
C PRO A 153 11.85 29.94 65.69
N ASP A 154 12.50 30.73 64.84
CA ASP A 154 13.69 31.48 65.21
C ASP A 154 13.31 32.69 66.09
N ASP A 155 14.28 33.18 66.85
CA ASP A 155 14.11 34.45 67.55
C ASP A 155 14.39 35.66 66.64
N LEU A 156 13.35 36.11 65.93
CA LEU A 156 13.45 37.28 65.04
C LEU A 156 13.88 38.59 65.72
N GLN A 157 13.89 38.65 67.06
CA GLN A 157 14.37 39.82 67.81
C GLN A 157 15.89 40.04 67.67
N VAL A 158 16.63 39.06 67.15
CA VAL A 158 18.06 39.23 66.80
C VAL A 158 18.24 40.26 65.66
N ILE A 159 17.19 40.53 64.87
CA ILE A 159 17.20 41.50 63.78
C ILE A 159 16.91 42.90 64.32
N GLU A 160 17.80 43.85 64.05
CA GLU A 160 17.66 45.22 64.51
C GLU A 160 16.43 45.87 63.86
N GLY A 161 15.54 46.40 64.70
CA GLY A 161 14.25 46.96 64.29
C GLY A 161 13.05 46.04 64.55
N ILE A 162 13.26 44.76 64.88
CA ILE A 162 12.19 43.82 65.23
C ILE A 162 12.07 43.66 66.74
N GLY A 163 11.09 44.35 67.35
CA GLY A 163 10.73 44.17 68.75
C GLY A 163 9.72 43.02 68.99
N PRO A 164 9.39 42.69 70.26
CA PRO A 164 8.49 41.58 70.61
C PRO A 164 7.13 41.61 69.90
N LYS A 165 6.56 42.81 69.70
CA LYS A 165 5.25 43.02 69.05
C LYS A 165 5.32 42.89 67.53
N ILE A 166 6.42 43.33 66.92
CA ILE A 166 6.66 43.11 65.48
C ILE A 166 6.89 41.62 65.22
N LYS A 167 7.68 40.93 66.06
CA LYS A 167 7.84 39.48 66.00
C LYS A 167 6.50 38.74 66.06
N GLU A 168 5.60 39.15 66.95
CA GLU A 168 4.26 38.57 67.06
C GLU A 168 3.41 38.80 65.80
N VAL A 169 3.43 40.03 65.25
CA VAL A 169 2.76 40.36 63.97
C VAL A 169 3.32 39.48 62.85
N LEU A 170 4.64 39.46 62.65
CA LEU A 170 5.30 38.65 61.64
C LEU A 170 4.96 37.16 61.80
N SER A 171 4.93 36.65 63.04
CA SER A 171 4.57 35.26 63.34
C SER A 171 3.12 34.93 62.97
N ARG A 172 2.16 35.84 63.22
CA ARG A 172 0.75 35.67 62.81
C ARG A 172 0.57 35.63 61.30
N HIS A 173 1.47 36.29 60.56
CA HIS A 173 1.53 36.26 59.10
C HIS A 173 2.42 35.15 58.53
N GLY A 174 2.84 34.18 59.36
CA GLY A 174 3.58 32.99 58.92
C GLY A 174 5.09 33.16 58.82
N ILE A 175 5.63 34.32 59.20
CA ILE A 175 7.08 34.60 59.19
C ILE A 175 7.63 34.29 60.58
N ARG A 176 8.20 33.11 60.73
CA ARG A 176 8.64 32.53 62.02
C ARG A 176 10.12 32.18 62.05
N THR A 177 10.81 32.15 60.91
CA THR A 177 12.25 31.85 60.80
C THR A 177 13.02 32.99 60.15
N PHE A 178 14.33 33.06 60.38
CA PHE A 178 15.22 34.01 59.70
C PHE A 178 15.19 33.83 58.19
N LYS A 179 15.08 32.57 57.71
CA LYS A 179 14.98 32.26 56.28
C LYS A 179 13.69 32.85 55.66
N GLN A 180 12.54 32.62 56.30
CA GLN A 180 11.26 33.20 55.83
C GLN A 180 11.32 34.73 55.80
N LEU A 181 11.90 35.36 56.82
CA LEU A 181 12.05 36.81 56.86
C LEU A 181 13.01 37.33 55.78
N ALA A 182 14.06 36.58 55.45
CA ALA A 182 15.01 36.90 54.38
C ALA A 182 14.41 36.80 52.97
N GLU A 183 13.52 35.83 52.76
CA GLU A 183 12.86 35.58 51.48
C GLU A 183 11.60 36.45 51.28
N THR A 184 11.07 37.06 52.33
CA THR A 184 9.90 37.94 52.24
C THR A 184 10.27 39.28 51.61
N PRO A 185 9.62 39.69 50.49
CA PRO A 185 9.83 41.00 49.89
C PRO A 185 9.55 42.14 50.89
N VAL A 186 10.33 43.22 50.81
CA VAL A 186 10.20 44.38 51.71
C VAL A 186 8.80 45.00 51.62
N GLU A 187 8.23 45.03 50.43
CA GLU A 187 6.87 45.52 50.13
C GLU A 187 5.84 44.74 50.95
N ARG A 188 5.97 43.41 50.97
CA ARG A 188 5.08 42.53 51.74
C ARG A 188 5.23 42.76 53.25
N LEU A 189 6.45 42.98 53.73
CA LEU A 189 6.68 43.32 55.14
C LEU A 189 6.02 44.66 55.51
N ARG A 190 6.07 45.67 54.63
CA ARG A 190 5.38 46.96 54.83
C ARG A 190 3.87 46.80 54.88
N GLU A 191 3.29 46.00 53.99
CA GLU A 191 1.85 45.69 54.00
C GLU A 191 1.43 45.05 55.33
N ILE A 192 2.18 44.04 55.79
CA ILE A 192 1.91 43.34 57.06
C ILE A 192 1.92 44.33 58.23
N LEU A 193 2.91 45.22 58.29
CA LEU A 193 3.01 46.23 59.35
C LEU A 193 1.87 47.25 59.28
N ALA A 194 1.48 47.68 58.08
CA ALA A 194 0.37 48.62 57.87
C ALA A 194 -0.97 48.01 58.31
N GLN A 195 -1.22 46.75 57.97
CA GLN A 195 -2.42 46.00 58.39
C GLN A 195 -2.48 45.79 59.91
N ALA A 196 -1.32 45.65 60.57
CA ALA A 196 -1.24 45.44 62.01
C ALA A 196 -1.53 46.69 62.87
N GLY A 197 -1.66 47.86 62.23
CA GLY A 197 -2.14 49.11 62.81
C GLY A 197 -1.10 50.25 62.87
N GLU A 198 -1.60 51.48 63.07
CA GLU A 198 -0.80 52.72 63.00
C GLU A 198 0.43 52.76 63.92
N ARG A 199 0.40 52.03 65.04
CA ARG A 199 1.52 51.91 65.98
C ARG A 199 2.82 51.36 65.38
N PHE A 200 2.75 50.65 64.25
CA PHE A 200 3.92 50.09 63.57
C PHE A 200 4.44 50.97 62.42
N ARG A 201 3.82 52.14 62.17
CA ARG A 201 4.16 53.05 61.06
C ARG A 201 5.59 53.58 61.09
N LEU A 202 6.21 53.62 62.27
CA LEU A 202 7.60 54.04 62.44
C LEU A 202 8.61 52.91 62.18
N ALA A 203 8.18 51.66 62.12
CA ALA A 203 9.06 50.54 61.78
C ALA A 203 9.38 50.55 60.28
N ASP A 204 10.65 50.35 59.92
CA ASP A 204 11.08 50.26 58.52
C ASP A 204 11.71 48.90 58.26
N PRO A 205 11.06 48.04 57.44
CA PRO A 205 11.55 46.70 57.16
C PRO A 205 12.66 46.65 56.10
N ALA A 206 13.10 47.78 55.54
CA ALA A 206 14.03 47.83 54.41
C ALA A 206 15.31 46.98 54.60
N THR A 207 15.84 46.90 55.82
CA THR A 207 17.07 46.16 56.11
C THR A 207 16.82 44.76 56.70
N TRP A 208 15.58 44.44 57.08
CA TRP A 208 15.28 43.20 57.79
C TRP A 208 15.57 41.95 56.97
N PRO A 209 15.21 41.86 55.66
CA PRO A 209 15.54 40.69 54.86
C PRO A 209 17.05 40.42 54.77
N LYS A 210 17.85 41.48 54.64
CA LYS A 210 19.33 41.38 54.54
C LYS A 210 19.95 40.91 55.85
N GLN A 211 19.52 41.48 56.98
CA GLN A 211 19.95 41.03 58.30
C GLN A 211 19.52 39.57 58.56
N ALA A 212 18.27 39.23 58.21
CA ALA A 212 17.73 37.89 58.39
C ALA A 212 18.45 36.85 57.53
N LYS A 213 18.90 37.23 56.32
CA LYS A 213 19.75 36.37 55.48
C LYS A 213 21.07 36.01 56.18
N LEU A 214 21.74 36.99 56.78
CA LEU A 214 22.99 36.75 57.52
C LEU A 214 22.76 35.89 58.76
N ALA A 215 21.65 36.10 59.48
CA ALA A 215 21.25 35.26 60.61
C ALA A 215 20.93 33.81 60.18
N ALA A 216 20.21 33.62 59.07
CA ALA A 216 19.87 32.32 58.51
C ALA A 216 21.13 31.55 58.05
N GLU A 217 22.11 32.25 57.50
CA GLU A 217 23.42 31.70 57.08
C GLU A 217 24.40 31.53 58.27
N ARG A 218 23.98 31.83 59.50
CA ARG A 218 24.82 31.81 60.73
C ARG A 218 26.07 32.72 60.65
N ARG A 219 26.03 33.75 59.82
CA ARG A 219 27.10 34.75 59.63
C ARG A 219 26.99 35.87 60.66
N TRP A 220 27.11 35.51 61.94
CA TRP A 220 26.88 36.43 63.06
C TRP A 220 27.83 37.63 63.09
N GLU A 221 29.08 37.44 62.69
CA GLU A 221 30.07 38.53 62.65
C GLU A 221 29.77 39.55 61.55
N GLU A 222 29.31 39.10 60.39
CA GLU A 222 28.85 39.98 59.31
C GLU A 222 27.54 40.69 59.70
N LEU A 223 26.64 39.99 60.41
CA LEU A 223 25.40 40.59 60.92
C LEU A 223 25.70 41.72 61.91
N LYS A 224 26.60 41.50 62.88
CA LYS A 224 27.03 42.54 63.83
C LYS A 224 27.66 43.74 63.12
N LYS A 225 28.51 43.49 62.12
CA LYS A 225 29.12 44.57 61.30
C LYS A 225 28.07 45.36 60.52
N LEU A 226 27.05 44.69 59.99
CA LEU A 226 25.93 45.35 59.33
C LEU A 226 25.15 46.21 60.33
N GLN A 227 24.73 45.64 61.47
CA GLN A 227 23.98 46.32 62.53
C GLN A 227 24.72 47.54 63.08
N ALA A 228 26.05 47.44 63.29
CA ALA A 228 26.87 48.57 63.73
C ALA A 228 26.87 49.77 62.77
N ARG A 229 26.55 49.55 61.48
CA ARG A 229 26.43 50.60 60.47
C ARG A 229 25.01 51.15 60.35
N LEU A 230 24.01 50.42 60.83
CA LEU A 230 22.62 50.85 60.79
C LEU A 230 22.36 51.86 61.93
N LYS A 231 21.40 52.76 61.71
CA LYS A 231 20.89 53.65 62.76
C LYS A 231 19.43 53.28 63.03
N GLY A 232 19.18 52.50 64.08
CA GLY A 232 17.83 52.05 64.44
C GLY A 232 17.20 51.15 63.38
N GLY A 233 18.00 50.27 62.78
CA GLY A 233 17.58 49.34 61.73
C GLY A 233 17.42 49.95 60.34
N ARG A 234 17.81 51.20 60.12
CA ARG A 234 17.77 51.87 58.80
C ARG A 234 19.17 52.07 58.27
N GLU A 235 19.33 51.97 56.95
CA GLU A 235 20.57 52.44 56.32
C GLU A 235 20.72 53.93 56.61
N PRO A 236 21.92 54.38 57.04
CA PRO A 236 22.15 55.80 57.20
C PRO A 236 21.92 56.45 55.83
N LYS A 237 21.02 57.44 55.76
CA LYS A 237 20.95 58.33 54.59
C LYS A 237 22.38 58.79 54.35
N GLY A 238 22.96 58.43 53.20
CA GLY A 238 24.33 58.78 52.89
C GLY A 238 24.52 60.27 53.09
N ASP A 239 25.44 60.63 53.98
CA ASP A 239 26.21 61.83 53.77
C ASP A 239 27.04 61.52 52.52
N GLU A 240 26.72 62.22 51.43
CA GLU A 240 27.49 62.26 50.21
C GLU A 240 28.97 62.47 50.58
N ALA A 241 29.82 61.52 50.17
CA ALA A 241 31.26 61.70 50.11
C ALA A 241 31.67 61.81 48.64
#